data_AF-F1W271-F1
#
_entry.id   AF-F1W271-F1
#
_cell.length_a   1.000
_cell.length_b   1.000
_cell.length_c   1.000
_cell.angle_alpha   90.00
_cell.angle_beta   90.00
_cell.angle_gamma   90.00
#
_symmetry.space_group_name_H-M   'P 1'
#
loop_
_entity.id
_entity.type
_entity.pdbx_description
1 polymer ?
#
loop_
_entity_poly.entity_id
_entity_poly.type
_entity_poly.pdbx_seq_one_letter_code
_entity_poly.pdbx_strand_id
1 'polypeptide(L)'
;MYVDKPMQGHGLMQAIARVNRVFRDKPAGLIVDYIGIAQNLKSALQQYSKNDQENTGVDESQVIAVLMEKYEVVRDMYHGFNYGSAMGGTPQERLAMMAGAIEWILDMQQKLAAKEENQEGKKNAHRRYQDAVLALSKAFSLASASDKAREIREEVGFFQAIRAALVKSSTGSGVIQQERELAIQQIVSRAVVSTEIVDILAAAGINSPDISILSDEFLAEVQQMERKNLALEALRKLINDGIRSRSKSNVVQTKAFSERLEDAVARYHANAITTAEVLQELIDLAKDIRAARQRGEEQGLSEDEIAFYDALAENESAIQMLGDDKLKLIAHELLVSLRENVSVDWAHRDSARARMRVLVKRILRKYGYPPDLQDAAVQTVLQQAEALSSTWSMPKSGSRGANS
;
A
#
# COMPACT_ATOMS: atom_id res chain seq x y z
N MET A 1 -24.81 -3.05 12.29
CA MET A 1 -25.57 -4.04 13.09
C MET A 1 -26.43 -4.81 12.13
N TYR A 2 -26.27 -6.13 12.11
CA TYR A 2 -27.13 -7.03 11.33
C TYR A 2 -28.31 -7.43 12.21
N VAL A 3 -29.52 -7.19 11.73
CA VAL A 3 -30.76 -7.45 12.46
C VAL A 3 -31.44 -8.66 11.85
N ASP A 4 -31.36 -9.76 12.59
CA ASP A 4 -32.03 -11.04 12.27
C ASP A 4 -32.94 -11.50 13.43
N LYS A 5 -33.20 -10.60 14.39
CA LYS A 5 -34.07 -10.86 15.54
C LYS A 5 -35.15 -9.79 15.60
N PRO A 6 -36.44 -10.17 15.73
CA PRO A 6 -37.53 -9.21 15.91
C PRO A 6 -37.26 -8.32 17.13
N MET A 7 -37.24 -7.01 16.90
CA MET A 7 -37.02 -5.98 17.92
C MET A 7 -38.06 -4.88 17.76
N GLN A 8 -38.61 -4.39 18.87
CA GLN A 8 -39.69 -3.40 18.89
C GLN A 8 -39.51 -2.38 20.02
N GLY A 9 -40.15 -1.22 19.86
CA GLY A 9 -40.22 -0.17 20.88
C GLY A 9 -38.85 0.25 21.42
N HIS A 10 -38.74 0.36 22.74
CA HIS A 10 -37.52 0.82 23.42
C HIS A 10 -36.30 -0.09 23.18
N GLY A 11 -36.50 -1.41 23.07
CA GLY A 11 -35.42 -2.37 22.82
C GLY A 11 -34.79 -2.19 21.44
N LEU A 12 -35.61 -1.85 20.43
CA LEU A 12 -35.12 -1.50 19.10
C LEU A 12 -34.29 -0.20 19.13
N MET A 13 -34.80 0.84 19.80
CA MET A 13 -34.09 2.13 19.91
C MET A 13 -32.76 2.00 20.65
N GLN A 14 -32.71 1.22 21.73
CA GLN A 14 -31.46 0.94 22.45
C GLN A 14 -30.44 0.19 21.59
N ALA A 15 -30.88 -0.78 20.79
CA ALA A 15 -30.02 -1.51 19.87
C ALA A 15 -29.43 -0.57 18.80
N ILE A 16 -30.25 0.29 18.21
CA ILE A 16 -29.82 1.31 17.23
C ILE A 16 -28.82 2.29 17.86
N ALA A 17 -29.11 2.79 19.06
CA ALA A 17 -28.25 3.74 19.78
C ALA A 17 -26.86 3.17 20.11
N ARG A 18 -26.72 1.85 20.31
CA ARG A 18 -25.40 1.21 20.48
C ARG A 18 -24.52 1.38 19.25
N VAL A 19 -25.12 1.38 18.06
CA VAL A 19 -24.39 1.50 16.78
C VAL A 19 -24.13 2.96 16.43
N ASN A 20 -24.89 3.91 16.99
CA ASN A 20 -24.78 5.33 16.65
C ASN A 20 -23.80 6.14 17.54
N ARG A 21 -22.91 5.48 18.28
CA ARG A 21 -21.85 6.18 19.05
C ARG A 21 -20.81 6.79 18.12
N VAL A 22 -20.53 8.08 18.32
CA VAL A 22 -19.49 8.85 17.62
C VAL A 22 -18.11 8.27 17.92
N PHE A 23 -17.35 7.93 16.89
CA PHE A 23 -15.99 7.40 17.04
C PHE A 23 -15.14 7.69 15.80
N ARG A 24 -14.09 8.51 15.95
CA ARG A 24 -13.14 8.87 14.88
C ARG A 24 -13.86 9.25 13.58
N ASP A 25 -13.49 8.64 12.46
CA ASP A 25 -14.02 8.88 11.12
C ASP A 25 -15.32 8.13 10.80
N LYS A 26 -16.04 7.61 11.81
CA LYS A 26 -17.29 6.88 11.61
C LYS A 26 -18.46 7.86 11.36
N PRO A 27 -18.96 7.99 10.12
CA PRO A 27 -19.95 9.01 9.79
C PRO A 27 -21.37 8.64 10.27
N ALA A 28 -21.66 7.33 10.39
CA ALA A 28 -22.97 6.83 10.79
C ALA A 28 -22.89 5.39 11.34
N GLY A 29 -23.95 4.94 12.01
CA GLY A 29 -24.18 3.53 12.34
C GLY A 29 -24.96 2.81 11.25
N LEU A 30 -24.33 1.90 10.50
CA LEU A 30 -25.03 1.08 9.50
C LEU A 30 -25.87 -0.01 10.16
N ILE A 31 -27.14 -0.11 9.78
CA ILE A 31 -28.06 -1.17 10.19
C ILE A 31 -28.49 -1.91 8.92
N VAL A 32 -28.35 -3.23 8.93
CA VAL A 32 -28.76 -4.11 7.84
C VAL A 32 -29.91 -4.95 8.37
N ASP A 33 -31.08 -4.76 7.78
CA ASP A 33 -32.34 -5.38 8.21
C ASP A 33 -32.72 -6.53 7.28
N TYR A 34 -32.81 -7.74 7.84
CA TYR A 34 -33.22 -8.95 7.11
C TYR A 34 -34.69 -9.33 7.33
N ILE A 35 -35.37 -8.70 8.29
CA ILE A 35 -36.68 -9.16 8.79
C ILE A 35 -37.77 -8.08 8.74
N GLY A 36 -37.45 -6.86 8.33
CA GLY A 36 -38.41 -5.76 8.15
C GLY A 36 -38.78 -5.03 9.43
N ILE A 37 -37.79 -4.47 10.13
CA ILE A 37 -37.98 -3.65 11.35
C ILE A 37 -38.45 -2.21 11.07
N ALA A 38 -38.55 -1.78 9.81
CA ALA A 38 -38.90 -0.40 9.46
C ALA A 38 -40.21 0.09 10.12
N GLN A 39 -41.26 -0.73 10.10
CA GLN A 39 -42.54 -0.38 10.73
C GLN A 39 -42.43 -0.31 12.26
N ASN A 40 -41.68 -1.23 12.86
CA ASN A 40 -41.40 -1.26 14.29
C ASN A 40 -40.57 -0.04 14.73
N LEU A 41 -39.65 0.41 13.87
CA LEU A 41 -38.86 1.62 14.07
C LEU A 41 -39.76 2.86 14.02
N LYS A 42 -40.62 2.97 13.00
CA LYS A 42 -41.59 4.06 12.88
C LYS A 42 -42.50 4.15 14.11
N SER A 43 -43.01 3.01 14.58
CA SER A 43 -43.81 2.94 15.82
C SER A 43 -43.01 3.28 17.08
N ALA A 44 -41.73 2.89 17.15
CA ALA A 44 -40.87 3.24 18.29
C ALA A 44 -40.56 4.75 18.35
N LEU A 45 -40.39 5.39 17.20
CA LEU A 45 -40.13 6.84 17.10
C LEU A 45 -41.33 7.70 17.51
N GLN A 46 -42.56 7.18 17.39
CA GLN A 46 -43.78 7.89 17.84
C GLN A 46 -43.79 8.20 19.35
N GLN A 47 -42.94 7.53 20.15
CA GLN A 47 -42.81 7.78 21.59
C GLN A 47 -41.93 9.00 21.93
N TYR A 48 -41.21 9.56 20.94
CA TYR A 48 -40.32 10.72 21.11
C TYR A 48 -41.00 12.02 20.70
N SER A 49 -40.41 13.17 21.02
CA SER A 49 -41.03 14.48 20.71
C SER A 49 -41.19 14.70 19.21
N LYS A 50 -42.13 15.55 18.79
CA LYS A 50 -42.29 15.91 17.36
C LYS A 50 -41.01 16.45 16.74
N ASN A 51 -40.27 17.26 17.49
CA ASN A 51 -38.99 17.81 17.07
C ASN A 51 -37.94 16.69 16.88
N ASP A 52 -37.91 15.69 17.76
CA ASP A 52 -37.02 14.54 17.58
C ASP A 52 -37.43 13.69 16.38
N GLN A 53 -38.74 13.47 16.18
CA GLN A 53 -39.28 12.71 15.04
C GLN A 53 -38.94 13.37 13.69
N GLU A 54 -39.07 14.70 13.60
CA GLU A 54 -38.74 15.48 12.40
C GLU A 54 -37.24 15.51 12.09
N ASN A 55 -36.40 15.34 13.10
CA ASN A 55 -34.94 15.27 12.96
C ASN A 55 -34.39 13.83 12.93
N THR A 56 -35.26 12.80 12.97
CA THR A 56 -34.82 11.40 12.96
C THR A 56 -34.82 10.80 11.57
N GLY A 57 -33.61 10.51 11.08
CA GLY A 57 -33.40 9.94 9.75
C GLY A 57 -33.11 11.04 8.72
N VAL A 58 -32.31 10.70 7.71
CA VAL A 58 -32.10 11.56 6.55
C VAL A 58 -33.15 11.18 5.50
N ASP A 59 -33.77 12.17 4.88
CA ASP A 59 -34.70 11.95 3.77
C ASP A 59 -33.97 11.18 2.64
N GLU A 60 -34.55 10.05 2.22
CA GLU A 60 -33.99 9.22 1.16
C GLU A 60 -33.77 10.02 -0.13
N SER A 61 -34.63 10.98 -0.44
CA SER A 61 -34.48 11.84 -1.61
C SER A 61 -33.22 12.71 -1.53
N GLN A 62 -32.83 13.17 -0.34
CA GLN A 62 -31.60 13.93 -0.14
C GLN A 62 -30.36 13.04 -0.29
N VAL A 63 -30.43 11.80 0.21
CA VAL A 63 -29.33 10.83 0.03
C VAL A 63 -29.16 10.46 -1.45
N ILE A 64 -30.27 10.25 -2.17
CA ILE A 64 -30.25 9.99 -3.62
C ILE A 64 -29.70 11.20 -4.38
N ALA A 65 -30.08 12.43 -4.02
CA ALA A 65 -29.56 13.63 -4.66
C ALA A 65 -28.03 13.74 -4.50
N VAL A 66 -27.51 13.49 -3.28
CA VAL A 66 -26.06 13.47 -3.03
C VAL A 66 -25.38 12.32 -3.80
N LEU A 67 -25.99 11.14 -3.86
CA LEU A 67 -25.48 10.01 -4.65
C LEU A 67 -25.32 10.40 -6.12
N MET A 68 -26.36 11.00 -6.71
CA MET A 68 -26.34 11.41 -8.11
C MET A 68 -25.32 12.51 -8.38
N GLU A 69 -25.23 13.51 -7.50
CA GLU A 69 -24.19 14.56 -7.59
C GLU A 69 -22.78 13.94 -7.60
N LYS A 70 -22.48 13.02 -6.67
CA LYS A 70 -21.15 12.40 -6.62
C LYS A 70 -20.91 11.45 -7.80
N TYR A 71 -21.95 10.79 -8.29
CA TYR A 71 -21.88 9.93 -9.47
C TYR A 71 -21.54 10.75 -10.73
N GLU A 72 -22.23 11.87 -10.93
CA GLU A 72 -21.97 12.80 -12.04
C GLU A 72 -20.54 13.36 -11.98
N VAL A 73 -20.07 13.78 -10.81
CA VAL A 73 -18.68 14.25 -10.64
C VAL A 73 -17.65 13.20 -11.08
N VAL A 74 -17.84 11.93 -10.72
CA VAL A 74 -16.91 10.86 -11.12
C VAL A 74 -17.05 10.55 -12.60
N ARG A 75 -18.27 10.56 -13.14
CA ARG A 75 -18.54 10.33 -14.56
C ARG A 75 -17.90 11.40 -15.45
N ASP A 76 -17.96 12.66 -15.03
CA ASP A 76 -17.37 13.79 -15.75
C ASP A 76 -15.84 13.70 -15.83
N MET A 77 -15.18 13.03 -14.88
CA MET A 77 -13.73 12.77 -14.96
C MET A 77 -13.36 11.87 -16.15
N TYR A 78 -14.31 11.10 -16.68
CA TYR A 78 -14.15 10.28 -17.88
C TYR A 78 -14.69 10.94 -19.16
N HIS A 79 -15.01 12.24 -19.14
CA HIS A 79 -15.51 12.93 -20.33
C HIS A 79 -14.50 12.84 -21.50
N GLY A 80 -14.87 12.12 -22.56
CA GLY A 80 -13.99 11.85 -23.71
C GLY A 80 -13.38 10.44 -23.72
N PHE A 81 -13.56 9.67 -22.64
CA PHE A 81 -13.19 8.26 -22.55
C PHE A 81 -14.43 7.37 -22.45
N ASN A 82 -14.66 6.51 -23.44
CA ASN A 82 -15.80 5.60 -23.42
C ASN A 82 -15.46 4.32 -22.62
N TYR A 83 -15.81 4.29 -21.35
CA TYR A 83 -15.69 3.11 -20.49
C TYR A 83 -16.89 2.15 -20.62
N GLY A 84 -18.02 2.60 -21.17
CA GLY A 84 -19.25 1.82 -21.28
C GLY A 84 -19.15 0.66 -22.27
N SER A 85 -18.32 0.79 -23.32
CA SER A 85 -18.18 -0.21 -24.39
C SER A 85 -17.63 -1.55 -23.94
N ALA A 86 -16.94 -1.63 -22.80
CA ALA A 86 -16.31 -2.87 -22.32
C ALA A 86 -17.02 -3.52 -21.12
N MET A 87 -18.11 -2.93 -20.59
CA MET A 87 -18.82 -3.50 -19.43
C MET A 87 -19.43 -4.88 -19.76
N GLY A 88 -19.83 -5.10 -21.02
CA GLY A 88 -20.32 -6.39 -21.52
C GLY A 88 -19.27 -7.26 -22.23
N GLY A 89 -18.01 -6.84 -22.29
CA GLY A 89 -16.95 -7.52 -23.04
C GLY A 89 -16.36 -8.75 -22.35
N THR A 90 -15.48 -9.45 -23.07
CA THR A 90 -14.66 -10.55 -22.55
C THR A 90 -13.74 -10.07 -21.40
N PRO A 91 -13.22 -10.98 -20.55
CA PRO A 91 -12.28 -10.61 -19.50
C PRO A 91 -11.07 -9.79 -20.00
N GLN A 92 -10.55 -10.13 -21.18
CA GLN A 92 -9.41 -9.43 -21.77
C GLN A 92 -9.77 -8.02 -22.25
N GLU A 93 -10.94 -7.83 -22.86
CA GLU A 93 -11.45 -6.51 -23.26
C GLU A 93 -11.71 -5.62 -22.03
N ARG A 94 -12.21 -6.21 -20.94
CA ARG A 94 -12.39 -5.52 -19.65
C ARG A 94 -11.07 -5.05 -19.08
N LEU A 95 -10.04 -5.91 -19.07
CA LEU A 95 -8.69 -5.53 -18.62
C LEU A 95 -8.09 -4.41 -19.48
N ALA A 96 -8.21 -4.52 -20.80
CA ALA A 96 -7.71 -3.50 -21.72
C ALA A 96 -8.39 -2.14 -21.52
N MET A 97 -9.71 -2.13 -21.27
CA MET A 97 -10.47 -0.93 -20.94
C MET A 97 -10.08 -0.37 -19.57
N MET A 98 -9.95 -1.21 -18.54
CA MET A 98 -9.52 -0.75 -17.21
C MET A 98 -8.14 -0.12 -17.25
N ALA A 99 -7.21 -0.70 -18.00
CA ALA A 99 -5.89 -0.12 -18.21
C ALA A 99 -5.95 1.22 -18.96
N GLY A 100 -6.88 1.38 -19.91
CA GLY A 100 -7.13 2.67 -20.59
C GLY A 100 -7.75 3.71 -19.66
N ALA A 101 -8.65 3.28 -18.79
CA ALA A 101 -9.30 4.13 -17.79
C ALA A 101 -8.31 4.62 -16.73
N ILE A 102 -7.40 3.74 -16.26
CA ILE A 102 -6.30 4.10 -15.36
C ILE A 102 -5.41 5.15 -16.02
N GLU A 103 -4.96 4.91 -17.25
CA GLU A 103 -4.13 5.86 -18.00
C GLU A 103 -4.83 7.22 -18.15
N TRP A 104 -6.12 7.21 -18.51
CA TRP A 104 -6.93 8.41 -18.66
C TRP A 104 -7.02 9.23 -17.37
N ILE A 105 -7.30 8.57 -16.24
CA ILE A 105 -7.38 9.22 -14.94
C ILE A 105 -6.03 9.76 -14.52
N LEU A 106 -4.94 9.01 -14.69
CA LEU A 106 -3.59 9.46 -14.36
C LEU A 106 -3.20 10.70 -15.17
N ASP A 107 -3.44 10.70 -16.49
CA ASP A 107 -3.19 11.85 -17.36
C ASP A 107 -4.02 13.08 -16.95
N MET A 108 -5.31 12.89 -16.64
CA MET A 108 -6.17 13.94 -16.14
C MET A 108 -5.64 14.55 -14.83
N GLN A 109 -5.20 13.71 -13.88
CA GLN A 109 -4.66 14.16 -12.60
C GLN A 109 -3.34 14.91 -12.77
N GLN A 110 -2.47 14.46 -13.69
CA GLN A 110 -1.25 15.18 -14.07
C GLN A 110 -1.56 16.57 -14.63
N LYS A 111 -2.52 16.66 -15.57
CA LYS A 111 -2.96 17.94 -16.16
C LYS A 111 -3.58 18.88 -15.12
N LEU A 112 -4.29 18.36 -14.13
CA LEU A 112 -4.80 19.17 -13.01
C LEU A 112 -3.65 19.66 -12.13
N ALA A 113 -2.72 18.79 -11.74
CA ALA A 113 -1.58 19.15 -10.91
C ALA A 113 -0.68 20.19 -11.60
N ALA A 114 -0.56 20.15 -12.93
CA ALA A 114 0.20 21.13 -13.70
C ALA A 114 -0.36 22.56 -13.63
N LYS A 115 -1.65 22.70 -13.28
CA LYS A 115 -2.32 24.00 -13.10
C LYS A 115 -2.19 24.56 -11.68
N GLU A 116 -1.70 23.77 -10.74
CA GLU A 116 -1.60 24.14 -9.33
C GLU A 116 -0.22 24.75 -9.02
N GLU A 117 -0.22 25.88 -8.31
CA GLU A 117 1.02 26.61 -7.99
C GLU A 117 1.71 26.08 -6.73
N ASN A 118 0.92 25.59 -5.76
CA ASN A 118 1.43 25.13 -4.47
C ASN A 118 1.44 23.60 -4.34
N GLN A 119 2.26 23.09 -3.41
CA GLN A 119 2.44 21.65 -3.20
C GLN A 119 1.15 20.94 -2.74
N GLU A 120 0.32 21.63 -1.96
CA GLU A 120 -0.93 21.06 -1.44
C GLU A 120 -1.98 20.87 -2.55
N GLY A 121 -2.11 21.86 -3.44
CA GLY A 121 -2.95 21.81 -4.63
C GLY A 121 -2.55 20.67 -5.55
N LYS A 122 -1.24 20.53 -5.84
CA LYS A 122 -0.71 19.40 -6.62
C LYS A 122 -1.05 18.05 -5.99
N LYS A 123 -0.87 17.92 -4.67
CA LYS A 123 -1.22 16.71 -3.93
C LYS A 123 -2.72 16.41 -4.00
N ASN A 124 -3.58 17.43 -3.92
CA ASN A 124 -5.03 17.29 -4.04
C ASN A 124 -5.44 16.88 -5.46
N ALA A 125 -4.78 17.42 -6.49
CA ALA A 125 -5.01 17.01 -7.88
C ALA A 125 -4.65 15.53 -8.10
N HIS A 126 -3.50 15.07 -7.58
CA HIS A 126 -3.09 13.65 -7.61
C HIS A 126 -3.96 12.71 -6.77
N ARG A 127 -4.88 13.24 -5.96
CA ARG A 127 -5.86 12.45 -5.18
C ARG A 127 -7.32 12.66 -5.60
N ARG A 128 -7.57 13.53 -6.57
CA ARG A 128 -8.91 14.01 -6.94
C ARG A 128 -9.88 12.87 -7.26
N TYR A 129 -9.43 11.89 -8.04
CA TYR A 129 -10.25 10.74 -8.42
C TYR A 129 -10.53 9.82 -7.22
N GLN A 130 -9.48 9.49 -6.44
CA GLN A 130 -9.58 8.60 -5.29
C GLN A 130 -10.52 9.17 -4.22
N ASP A 131 -10.48 10.48 -4.00
CA ASP A 131 -11.33 11.18 -3.03
C ASP A 131 -12.79 11.29 -3.54
N ALA A 132 -12.99 11.57 -4.83
CA ALA A 132 -14.33 11.61 -5.43
C ALA A 132 -15.02 10.25 -5.41
N VAL A 133 -14.32 9.17 -5.79
CA VAL A 133 -14.85 7.80 -5.75
C VAL A 133 -15.07 7.35 -4.30
N LEU A 134 -14.25 7.80 -3.35
CA LEU A 134 -14.51 7.54 -1.92
C LEU A 134 -15.82 8.21 -1.46
N ALA A 135 -16.05 9.47 -1.84
CA ALA A 135 -17.29 10.17 -1.53
C ALA A 135 -18.50 9.49 -2.20
N LEU A 136 -18.40 9.11 -3.46
CA LEU A 136 -19.41 8.33 -4.18
C LEU A 136 -19.70 7.00 -3.48
N SER A 137 -18.66 6.27 -3.07
CA SER A 137 -18.82 4.98 -2.38
C SER A 137 -19.56 5.13 -1.05
N LYS A 138 -19.28 6.20 -0.30
CA LYS A 138 -20.01 6.54 0.93
C LYS A 138 -21.48 6.84 0.64
N ALA A 139 -21.77 7.70 -0.34
CA ALA A 139 -23.14 8.02 -0.73
C ALA A 139 -23.91 6.77 -1.23
N PHE A 140 -23.25 5.92 -2.03
CA PHE A 140 -23.83 4.68 -2.54
C PHE A 140 -24.20 3.71 -1.41
N SER A 141 -23.36 3.59 -0.38
CA SER A 141 -23.67 2.72 0.77
C SER A 141 -24.93 3.15 1.52
N LEU A 142 -25.22 4.46 1.56
CA LEU A 142 -26.40 5.02 2.23
C LEU A 142 -27.68 4.87 1.39
N ALA A 143 -27.57 4.94 0.06
CA ALA A 143 -28.71 4.84 -0.87
C ALA A 143 -28.82 3.47 -1.57
N SER A 144 -28.06 2.45 -1.12
CA SER A 144 -27.88 1.17 -1.82
C SER A 144 -29.18 0.39 -2.10
N ALA A 145 -30.24 0.65 -1.34
CA ALA A 145 -31.55 0.03 -1.51
C ALA A 145 -32.44 0.72 -2.55
N SER A 146 -32.14 1.97 -2.94
CA SER A 146 -32.93 2.77 -3.88
C SER A 146 -32.84 2.24 -5.32
N ASP A 147 -33.89 2.48 -6.12
CA ASP A 147 -33.88 2.10 -7.54
C ASP A 147 -32.78 2.81 -8.32
N LYS A 148 -32.51 4.08 -7.99
CA LYS A 148 -31.45 4.84 -8.63
C LYS A 148 -30.06 4.26 -8.36
N ALA A 149 -29.79 3.80 -7.13
CA ALA A 149 -28.55 3.10 -6.82
C ALA A 149 -28.44 1.75 -7.53
N ARG A 150 -29.55 1.06 -7.84
CA ARG A 150 -29.54 -0.18 -8.63
C ARG A 150 -29.12 0.10 -10.07
N GLU A 151 -29.62 1.18 -10.68
CA GLU A 151 -29.28 1.58 -12.06
C GLU A 151 -27.79 1.85 -12.25
N ILE A 152 -27.16 2.58 -11.32
CA ILE A 152 -25.74 3.00 -11.46
C ILE A 152 -24.75 2.00 -10.85
N ARG A 153 -25.23 0.87 -10.33
CA ARG A 153 -24.42 -0.05 -9.51
C ARG A 153 -23.17 -0.56 -10.23
N GLU A 154 -23.31 -0.95 -11.50
CA GLU A 154 -22.20 -1.49 -12.29
C GLU A 154 -21.11 -0.44 -12.51
N GLU A 155 -21.51 0.80 -12.85
CA GLU A 155 -20.58 1.91 -13.01
C GLU A 155 -19.87 2.28 -11.71
N VAL A 156 -20.58 2.31 -10.59
CA VAL A 156 -19.98 2.55 -9.27
C VAL A 156 -18.94 1.46 -8.95
N GLY A 157 -19.25 0.20 -9.22
CA GLY A 157 -18.32 -0.91 -9.05
C GLY A 157 -17.06 -0.77 -9.91
N PHE A 158 -17.22 -0.37 -11.18
CA PHE A 158 -16.11 -0.06 -12.06
C PHE A 158 -15.22 1.07 -11.50
N PHE A 159 -15.81 2.19 -11.08
CA PHE A 159 -15.04 3.30 -10.51
C PHE A 159 -14.28 2.91 -9.25
N GLN A 160 -14.91 2.10 -8.39
CA GLN A 160 -14.29 1.52 -7.20
C GLN A 160 -13.11 0.61 -7.55
N ALA A 161 -13.22 -0.20 -8.60
CA ALA A 161 -12.13 -1.06 -9.06
C ALA A 161 -10.92 -0.24 -9.56
N ILE A 162 -11.15 0.81 -10.34
CA ILE A 162 -10.07 1.72 -10.78
C ILE A 162 -9.43 2.43 -9.58
N ARG A 163 -10.22 2.91 -8.62
CA ARG A 163 -9.70 3.50 -7.38
C ARG A 163 -8.85 2.49 -6.60
N ALA A 164 -9.32 1.25 -6.49
CA ALA A 164 -8.60 0.21 -5.78
C ALA A 164 -7.25 -0.10 -6.43
N ALA A 165 -7.20 -0.16 -7.77
CA ALA A 165 -5.95 -0.34 -8.52
C ALA A 165 -4.95 0.80 -8.24
N LEU A 166 -5.41 2.06 -8.28
CA LEU A 166 -4.58 3.25 -8.03
C LEU A 166 -4.13 3.40 -6.56
N VAL A 167 -4.98 3.02 -5.60
CA VAL A 167 -4.60 3.10 -4.18
C VAL A 167 -3.60 1.99 -3.83
N LYS A 168 -3.84 0.75 -4.29
CA LYS A 168 -2.93 -0.38 -4.05
C LYS A 168 -1.55 -0.21 -4.71
N SER A 169 -1.44 0.57 -5.78
CA SER A 169 -0.12 0.93 -6.36
C SER A 169 0.60 2.01 -5.56
N SER A 170 -0.11 2.85 -4.81
CA SER A 170 0.45 3.95 -4.01
C SER A 170 0.85 3.52 -2.59
N THR A 171 0.11 2.56 -2.02
CA THR A 171 0.39 2.00 -0.71
C THR A 171 0.56 0.50 -0.89
N GLY A 172 1.80 0.01 -0.86
CA GLY A 172 2.05 -1.43 -0.98
C GLY A 172 1.23 -2.24 0.04
N SER A 173 1.11 -3.55 -0.20
CA SER A 173 0.24 -4.58 0.40
C SER A 173 0.16 -4.72 1.95
N GLY A 174 0.63 -3.76 2.74
CA GLY A 174 0.76 -3.82 4.19
C GLY A 174 -0.25 -3.01 5.03
N VAL A 175 -1.36 -2.49 4.48
CA VAL A 175 -2.32 -1.70 5.28
C VAL A 175 -3.59 -2.49 5.58
N ILE A 176 -3.53 -3.29 6.66
CA ILE A 176 -4.65 -4.01 7.30
C ILE A 176 -5.84 -3.07 7.62
N GLN A 177 -5.60 -1.77 7.79
CA GLN A 177 -6.64 -0.78 8.10
C GLN A 177 -7.52 -0.42 6.89
N GLN A 178 -6.93 -0.27 5.70
CA GLN A 178 -7.66 -0.02 4.45
C GLN A 178 -8.32 -1.30 3.93
N GLU A 179 -7.72 -2.46 4.17
CA GLU A 179 -8.35 -3.76 3.91
C GLU A 179 -9.61 -3.97 4.75
N ARG A 180 -9.68 -3.44 5.98
CA ARG A 180 -10.92 -3.45 6.78
C ARG A 180 -11.99 -2.52 6.21
N GLU A 181 -11.63 -1.32 5.75
CA GLU A 181 -12.58 -0.43 5.07
C GLU A 181 -13.07 -1.01 3.75
N LEU A 182 -12.18 -1.62 2.97
CA LEU A 182 -12.50 -2.35 1.75
C LEU A 182 -13.33 -3.61 2.04
N ALA A 183 -13.07 -4.34 3.13
CA ALA A 183 -13.88 -5.49 3.55
C ALA A 183 -15.29 -5.06 3.99
N ILE A 184 -15.41 -3.91 4.68
CA ILE A 184 -16.71 -3.31 5.02
C ILE A 184 -17.45 -2.89 3.73
N GLN A 185 -16.73 -2.31 2.75
CA GLN A 185 -17.28 -2.01 1.42
C GLN A 185 -17.67 -3.29 0.66
N GLN A 186 -16.88 -4.36 0.73
CA GLN A 186 -17.13 -5.65 0.07
C GLN A 186 -18.33 -6.40 0.63
N ILE A 187 -18.62 -6.25 1.93
CA ILE A 187 -19.79 -6.86 2.55
C ILE A 187 -21.08 -6.13 2.12
N VAL A 188 -21.03 -4.80 1.97
CA VAL A 188 -22.12 -4.02 1.35
C VAL A 188 -22.20 -4.29 -0.16
N SER A 189 -21.07 -4.64 -0.78
CA SER A 189 -20.94 -4.89 -2.21
C SER A 189 -21.06 -6.35 -2.63
N ARG A 190 -21.61 -7.27 -1.81
CA ARG A 190 -22.04 -8.59 -2.34
C ARG A 190 -23.10 -8.46 -3.46
N ALA A 191 -23.66 -7.27 -3.64
CA ALA A 191 -24.52 -6.88 -4.74
C ALA A 191 -23.75 -6.33 -5.97
N VAL A 192 -22.47 -5.95 -5.81
CA VAL A 192 -21.58 -5.55 -6.90
C VAL A 192 -20.93 -6.83 -7.41
N VAL A 193 -21.22 -7.12 -8.67
CA VAL A 193 -20.65 -8.21 -9.46
C VAL A 193 -19.17 -8.39 -9.14
N SER A 194 -18.73 -9.65 -9.16
CA SER A 194 -17.35 -10.12 -9.04
C SER A 194 -16.39 -9.45 -10.04
N THR A 195 -16.17 -8.15 -9.91
CA THR A 195 -15.02 -7.47 -10.49
C THR A 195 -13.86 -7.92 -9.64
N GLU A 196 -13.18 -8.97 -10.08
CA GLU A 196 -11.84 -9.31 -9.61
C GLU A 196 -11.08 -7.99 -9.47
N ILE A 197 -10.51 -7.74 -8.28
CA ILE A 197 -9.78 -6.51 -8.04
C ILE A 197 -8.63 -6.49 -9.03
N VAL A 198 -8.71 -5.65 -10.06
CA VAL A 198 -7.69 -5.61 -11.08
C VAL A 198 -6.42 -5.04 -10.48
N ASP A 199 -5.38 -5.87 -10.50
CA ASP A 199 -4.03 -5.44 -10.19
C ASP A 199 -3.53 -4.52 -11.32
N ILE A 200 -2.95 -3.37 -10.98
CA ILE A 200 -2.33 -2.48 -11.94
C ILE A 200 -1.26 -3.19 -12.80
N LEU A 201 -0.63 -4.24 -12.27
CA LEU A 201 0.30 -5.10 -13.00
C LEU A 201 -0.43 -5.90 -14.07
N ALA A 202 -1.55 -6.54 -13.72
CA ALA A 202 -2.37 -7.27 -14.70
C ALA A 202 -2.95 -6.32 -15.77
N ALA A 203 -3.35 -5.11 -15.39
CA ALA A 203 -3.78 -4.05 -16.31
C ALA A 203 -2.64 -3.63 -17.27
N ALA A 204 -1.40 -3.62 -16.80
CA ALA A 204 -0.22 -3.37 -17.61
C ALA A 204 0.23 -4.58 -18.47
N GLY A 205 -0.46 -5.73 -18.38
CA GLY A 205 -0.08 -6.97 -19.07
C GLY A 205 0.99 -7.80 -18.35
N ILE A 206 1.29 -7.48 -17.10
CA ILE A 206 2.34 -8.09 -16.28
C ILE A 206 1.72 -9.20 -15.42
N ASN A 207 1.92 -10.45 -15.82
CA ASN A 207 1.29 -11.62 -15.21
C ASN A 207 2.04 -12.20 -13.99
N SER A 208 3.21 -11.66 -13.63
CA SER A 208 3.98 -12.15 -12.49
C SER A 208 4.65 -11.00 -11.72
N PRO A 209 4.58 -11.00 -10.37
CA PRO A 209 5.08 -9.91 -9.51
C PRO A 209 6.50 -10.15 -8.96
N ASP A 210 7.22 -11.19 -9.39
CA ASP A 210 8.55 -11.50 -8.84
C ASP A 210 9.59 -10.46 -9.29
N ILE A 211 10.42 -9.97 -8.37
CA ILE A 211 11.50 -8.99 -8.65
C ILE A 211 12.60 -9.59 -9.52
N SER A 212 12.66 -10.93 -9.63
CA SER A 212 13.44 -11.59 -10.68
C SER A 212 13.01 -11.20 -12.12
N ILE A 213 11.90 -10.47 -12.27
CA ILE A 213 11.29 -10.02 -13.54
C ILE A 213 11.80 -8.64 -13.98
N LEU A 214 12.54 -7.89 -13.16
CA LEU A 214 13.19 -6.65 -13.62
C LEU A 214 14.36 -6.94 -14.57
N SER A 215 14.24 -7.89 -15.50
CA SER A 215 15.18 -8.17 -16.59
C SER A 215 15.34 -6.96 -17.51
N ASP A 216 16.42 -6.90 -18.29
CA ASP A 216 16.63 -5.79 -19.22
C ASP A 216 15.58 -5.80 -20.34
N GLU A 217 15.12 -6.99 -20.72
CA GLU A 217 14.03 -7.20 -21.66
C GLU A 217 12.72 -6.58 -21.13
N PHE A 218 12.36 -6.89 -19.89
CA PHE A 218 11.16 -6.33 -19.26
C PHE A 218 11.24 -4.80 -19.13
N LEU A 219 12.38 -4.25 -18.70
CA LEU A 219 12.55 -2.80 -18.58
C LEU A 219 12.44 -2.11 -19.95
N ALA A 220 12.94 -2.75 -21.01
CA ALA A 220 12.77 -2.27 -22.38
C ALA A 220 11.30 -2.31 -22.84
N GLU A 221 10.57 -3.38 -22.53
CA GLU A 221 9.13 -3.47 -22.81
C GLU A 221 8.34 -2.37 -22.08
N VAL A 222 8.60 -2.17 -20.79
CA VAL A 222 7.98 -1.09 -19.98
C VAL A 222 8.28 0.28 -20.57
N GLN A 223 9.52 0.51 -21.03
CA GLN A 223 9.91 1.75 -21.68
C GLN A 223 9.15 1.97 -23.00
N GLN A 224 8.79 0.90 -23.72
CA GLN A 224 8.08 0.96 -25.01
C GLN A 224 6.55 1.00 -24.88
N MET A 225 5.98 0.71 -23.71
CA MET A 225 4.52 0.75 -23.50
C MET A 225 3.90 2.07 -23.98
N GLU A 226 2.78 1.99 -24.71
CA GLU A 226 2.05 3.19 -25.17
C GLU A 226 1.50 4.01 -23.99
N ARG A 227 1.01 3.32 -22.95
CA ARG A 227 0.41 3.91 -21.75
C ARG A 227 1.49 4.23 -20.71
N LYS A 228 2.13 5.39 -20.86
CA LYS A 228 3.30 5.78 -20.05
C LYS A 228 2.99 5.99 -18.57
N ASN A 229 1.83 6.55 -18.24
CA ASN A 229 1.48 6.78 -16.84
C ASN A 229 1.19 5.44 -16.12
N LEU A 230 0.50 4.52 -16.79
CA LEU A 230 0.28 3.16 -16.31
C LEU A 230 1.61 2.40 -16.14
N ALA A 231 2.52 2.51 -17.10
CA ALA A 231 3.84 1.89 -17.05
C ALA A 231 4.65 2.37 -15.83
N LEU A 232 4.66 3.68 -15.59
CA LEU A 232 5.30 4.29 -14.42
C LEU A 232 4.71 3.76 -13.11
N GLU A 233 3.39 3.74 -12.98
CA GLU A 233 2.71 3.25 -11.78
C GLU A 233 2.97 1.76 -11.51
N ALA A 234 2.97 0.94 -12.57
CA ALA A 234 3.29 -0.47 -12.50
C ALA A 234 4.75 -0.69 -12.05
N LEU A 235 5.70 0.03 -12.66
CA LEU A 235 7.12 -0.06 -12.30
C LEU A 235 7.38 0.42 -10.88
N ARG A 236 6.77 1.54 -10.47
CA ARG A 236 6.84 2.04 -9.08
C ARG A 236 6.37 0.97 -8.09
N LYS A 237 5.23 0.33 -8.37
CA LYS A 237 4.70 -0.74 -7.52
C LYS A 237 5.68 -1.93 -7.43
N LEU A 238 6.19 -2.40 -8.57
CA LEU A 238 7.17 -3.50 -8.60
C LEU A 238 8.43 -3.18 -7.81
N ILE A 239 8.99 -1.99 -7.99
CA ILE A 239 10.19 -1.55 -7.26
C ILE A 239 9.89 -1.46 -5.77
N ASN A 240 8.78 -0.84 -5.36
CA ASN A 240 8.40 -0.73 -3.96
C ASN A 240 8.19 -2.11 -3.30
N ASP A 241 7.48 -3.03 -3.97
CA ASP A 241 7.28 -4.39 -3.47
C ASP A 241 8.61 -5.15 -3.42
N GLY A 242 9.51 -4.85 -4.35
CA GLY A 242 10.91 -5.29 -4.36
C GLY A 242 11.71 -4.87 -3.15
N ILE A 243 11.71 -3.58 -2.87
CA ILE A 243 12.39 -3.01 -1.71
C ILE A 243 11.79 -3.59 -0.43
N ARG A 244 10.46 -3.70 -0.34
CA ARG A 244 9.77 -4.26 0.83
C ARG A 244 10.07 -5.74 1.07
N SER A 245 10.08 -6.57 0.04
CA SER A 245 10.41 -7.99 0.22
C SER A 245 11.82 -8.18 0.80
N ARG A 246 12.75 -7.27 0.48
CA ARG A 246 14.15 -7.24 0.96
C ARG A 246 14.37 -6.43 2.25
N SER A 247 13.36 -5.71 2.73
CA SER A 247 13.44 -4.95 3.99
C SER A 247 13.86 -5.78 5.20
N LYS A 248 13.61 -7.09 5.16
CA LYS A 248 13.98 -8.02 6.23
C LYS A 248 15.44 -8.48 6.15
N SER A 249 16.07 -8.39 4.98
CA SER A 249 17.42 -8.90 4.75
C SER A 249 18.47 -7.79 4.82
N ASN A 250 18.22 -6.59 4.29
CA ASN A 250 19.20 -5.50 4.25
C ASN A 250 18.55 -4.13 4.46
N VAL A 251 18.65 -3.60 5.68
CA VAL A 251 18.00 -2.35 6.12
C VAL A 251 18.63 -1.13 5.43
N VAL A 252 19.95 -1.16 5.21
CA VAL A 252 20.71 -0.05 4.61
C VAL A 252 20.29 0.16 3.16
N GLN A 253 20.37 -0.88 2.35
CA GLN A 253 19.94 -0.82 0.95
C GLN A 253 18.44 -0.50 0.85
N THR A 254 17.62 -1.11 1.71
CA THR A 254 16.17 -0.85 1.72
C THR A 254 15.89 0.62 1.96
N LYS A 255 16.56 1.25 2.93
CA LYS A 255 16.41 2.68 3.23
C LYS A 255 16.84 3.53 2.04
N ALA A 256 18.06 3.30 1.53
CA ALA A 256 18.61 4.08 0.42
C ALA A 256 17.74 3.98 -0.85
N PHE A 257 17.26 2.79 -1.21
CA PHE A 257 16.39 2.61 -2.37
C PHE A 257 14.98 3.16 -2.15
N SER A 258 14.43 3.06 -0.92
CA SER A 258 13.13 3.68 -0.59
C SER A 258 13.20 5.19 -0.72
N GLU A 259 14.23 5.83 -0.18
CA GLU A 259 14.42 7.28 -0.25
C GLU A 259 14.57 7.75 -1.72
N ARG A 260 15.34 7.02 -2.54
CA ARG A 260 15.47 7.31 -3.98
C ARG A 260 14.14 7.16 -4.73
N LEU A 261 13.36 6.13 -4.41
CA LEU A 261 12.04 5.93 -5.00
C LEU A 261 11.09 7.07 -4.62
N GLU A 262 11.06 7.43 -3.34
CA GLU A 262 10.22 8.51 -2.80
C GLU A 262 10.60 9.87 -3.42
N ASP A 263 11.89 10.17 -3.56
CA ASP A 263 12.36 11.40 -4.19
C ASP A 263 11.95 11.50 -5.67
N ALA A 264 12.17 10.44 -6.46
CA ALA A 264 11.76 10.40 -7.87
C ALA A 264 10.25 10.64 -8.03
N VAL A 265 9.45 10.00 -7.18
CA VAL A 265 7.98 10.15 -7.15
C VAL A 265 7.56 11.54 -6.65
N ALA A 266 8.27 12.11 -5.68
CA ALA A 266 8.00 13.46 -5.19
C ALA A 266 8.28 14.51 -6.27
N ARG A 267 9.41 14.39 -6.99
CA ARG A 267 9.74 15.27 -8.11
C ARG A 267 8.74 15.13 -9.26
N TYR A 268 8.26 13.92 -9.54
CA TYR A 268 7.16 13.69 -10.47
C TYR A 268 5.88 14.42 -10.05
N HIS A 269 5.43 14.23 -8.81
CA HIS A 269 4.19 14.86 -8.34
C HIS A 269 4.28 16.38 -8.24
N ALA A 270 5.49 16.90 -8.02
CA ALA A 270 5.77 18.33 -8.09
C ALA A 270 5.79 18.88 -9.53
N ASN A 271 5.64 18.05 -10.56
CA ASN A 271 5.84 18.38 -11.98
C ASN A 271 7.22 18.97 -12.25
N ALA A 272 8.24 18.57 -11.47
CA ALA A 272 9.62 18.99 -11.67
C ALA A 272 10.29 18.19 -12.81
N ILE A 273 9.75 17.01 -13.11
CA ILE A 273 10.19 16.10 -14.15
C ILE A 273 8.97 15.49 -14.86
N THR A 274 9.13 15.15 -16.13
CA THR A 274 8.11 14.56 -16.98
C THR A 274 7.90 13.07 -16.69
N THR A 275 6.76 12.51 -17.11
CA THR A 275 6.48 11.06 -16.99
C THR A 275 7.60 10.20 -17.59
N ALA A 276 8.20 10.63 -18.72
CA ALA A 276 9.28 9.90 -19.37
C ALA A 276 10.59 9.93 -18.56
N GLU A 277 10.94 11.07 -17.98
CA GLU A 277 12.13 11.22 -17.14
C GLU A 277 12.01 10.40 -15.86
N VAL A 278 10.85 10.44 -15.19
CA VAL A 278 10.60 9.62 -13.99
C VAL A 278 10.65 8.14 -14.33
N LEU A 279 10.05 7.74 -15.45
CA LEU A 279 10.09 6.35 -15.88
C LEU A 279 11.54 5.87 -16.08
N GLN A 280 12.40 6.72 -16.66
CA GLN A 280 13.82 6.42 -16.80
C GLN A 280 14.53 6.31 -15.44
N GLU A 281 14.27 7.23 -14.51
CA GLU A 281 14.84 7.15 -13.15
C GLU A 281 14.41 5.87 -12.41
N LEU A 282 13.17 5.44 -12.59
CA LEU A 282 12.68 4.17 -12.03
C LEU A 282 13.36 2.96 -12.69
N ILE A 283 13.60 3.00 -14.01
CA ILE A 283 14.36 1.96 -14.72
C ILE A 283 15.80 1.88 -14.18
N ASP A 284 16.44 3.02 -13.97
CA ASP A 284 17.81 3.07 -13.46
C ASP A 284 17.87 2.59 -12.00
N LEU A 285 16.90 2.97 -11.17
CA LEU A 285 16.74 2.45 -9.81
C LEU A 285 16.55 0.92 -9.81
N ALA A 286 15.73 0.38 -10.72
CA ALA A 286 15.55 -1.06 -10.87
C ALA A 286 16.86 -1.79 -11.22
N LYS A 287 17.68 -1.20 -12.11
CA LYS A 287 19.02 -1.73 -12.45
C LYS A 287 19.97 -1.68 -11.26
N ASP A 288 19.98 -0.59 -10.50
CA ASP A 288 20.81 -0.45 -9.32
C ASP A 288 20.47 -1.48 -8.23
N ILE A 289 19.18 -1.74 -8.00
CA ILE A 289 18.72 -2.80 -7.09
C ILE A 289 19.22 -4.17 -7.54
N ARG A 290 19.18 -4.45 -8.85
CA ARG A 290 19.67 -5.70 -9.42
C ARG A 290 21.19 -5.84 -9.28
N ALA A 291 21.94 -4.78 -9.61
CA ALA A 291 23.38 -4.77 -9.47
C ALA A 291 23.80 -4.96 -8.01
N ALA A 292 23.11 -4.31 -7.07
CA ALA A 292 23.36 -4.48 -5.64
C ALA A 292 23.17 -5.92 -5.16
N ARG A 293 22.21 -6.66 -5.75
CA ARG A 293 22.03 -8.10 -5.51
C ARG A 293 23.23 -8.91 -6.03
N GLN A 294 23.59 -8.69 -7.30
CA GLN A 294 24.63 -9.47 -7.97
C GLN A 294 26.00 -9.30 -7.31
N ARG A 295 26.31 -8.09 -6.79
CA ARG A 295 27.56 -7.84 -6.06
C ARG A 295 27.76 -8.77 -4.86
N GLY A 296 26.71 -9.10 -4.11
CA GLY A 296 26.82 -10.02 -2.98
C GLY A 296 27.26 -11.42 -3.42
N GLU A 297 26.65 -11.91 -4.51
CA GLU A 297 26.93 -13.21 -5.10
C GLU A 297 28.37 -13.28 -5.67
N GLU A 298 28.79 -12.24 -6.41
CA GLU A 298 30.14 -12.15 -6.99
C GLU A 298 31.25 -12.06 -5.94
N GLN A 299 30.96 -11.45 -4.79
CA GLN A 299 31.90 -11.34 -3.67
C GLN A 299 31.92 -12.59 -2.77
N GLY A 300 31.12 -13.61 -3.09
CA GLY A 300 31.03 -14.85 -2.30
C GLY A 300 30.44 -14.66 -0.90
N LEU A 301 29.74 -13.55 -0.66
CA LEU A 301 29.08 -13.24 0.61
C LEU A 301 27.66 -13.79 0.60
N SER A 302 27.22 -14.34 1.73
CA SER A 302 25.81 -14.66 1.94
C SER A 302 24.96 -13.39 2.04
N GLU A 303 23.64 -13.50 1.83
CA GLU A 303 22.71 -12.38 1.94
C GLU A 303 22.76 -11.69 3.32
N ASP A 304 23.00 -12.45 4.40
CA ASP A 304 23.16 -11.89 5.74
C ASP A 304 24.49 -11.11 5.86
N GLU A 305 25.58 -11.62 5.28
CA GLU A 305 26.92 -11.00 5.36
C GLU A 305 27.00 -9.70 4.55
N ILE A 306 26.44 -9.68 3.34
CA ILE A 306 26.43 -8.47 2.52
C ILE A 306 25.64 -7.34 3.22
N ALA A 307 24.60 -7.68 3.99
CA ALA A 307 23.85 -6.69 4.73
C ALA A 307 24.66 -6.05 5.89
N PHE A 308 25.47 -6.85 6.58
CA PHE A 308 26.42 -6.30 7.57
C PHE A 308 27.56 -5.53 6.92
N TYR A 309 28.05 -5.99 5.76
CA TYR A 309 29.04 -5.27 4.99
C TYR A 309 28.53 -3.88 4.59
N ASP A 310 27.33 -3.79 4.02
CA ASP A 310 26.72 -2.51 3.61
C ASP A 310 26.55 -1.56 4.80
N ALA A 311 26.16 -2.08 5.98
CA ALA A 311 26.06 -1.30 7.21
C ALA A 311 27.40 -0.73 7.69
N LEU A 312 28.51 -1.38 7.38
CA LEU A 312 29.85 -0.87 7.70
C LEU A 312 30.36 0.08 6.62
N ALA A 313 29.98 -0.17 5.37
CA ALA A 313 30.40 0.56 4.18
C ALA A 313 29.66 1.91 3.99
N GLU A 314 28.59 2.19 4.74
CA GLU A 314 28.01 3.54 4.81
C GLU A 314 29.04 4.62 5.21
N ASN A 315 30.10 4.23 5.92
CA ASN A 315 31.21 5.13 6.25
C ASN A 315 32.30 5.07 5.16
N GLU A 316 32.40 6.12 4.35
CA GLU A 316 33.44 6.25 3.33
C GLU A 316 34.86 6.16 3.91
N SER A 317 35.10 6.71 5.10
CA SER A 317 36.39 6.60 5.79
C SER A 317 36.74 5.14 6.09
N ALA A 318 35.74 4.30 6.39
CA ALA A 318 35.96 2.88 6.65
C ALA A 318 36.39 2.13 5.40
N ILE A 319 35.78 2.44 4.24
CA ILE A 319 36.18 1.87 2.94
C ILE A 319 37.62 2.27 2.62
N GLN A 320 37.96 3.56 2.76
CA GLN A 320 39.28 4.08 2.42
C GLN A 320 40.40 3.55 3.33
N MET A 321 40.14 3.41 4.64
CA MET A 321 41.16 3.02 5.62
C MET A 321 41.32 1.51 5.78
N LEU A 322 40.22 0.75 5.70
CA LEU A 322 40.26 -0.70 5.94
C LEU A 322 40.32 -1.50 4.64
N GLY A 323 39.74 -0.99 3.56
CA GLY A 323 39.58 -1.72 2.31
C GLY A 323 38.50 -2.79 2.40
N ASP A 324 38.14 -3.31 1.23
CA ASP A 324 37.00 -4.21 1.03
C ASP A 324 37.14 -5.54 1.82
N ASP A 325 38.31 -6.17 1.76
CA ASP A 325 38.56 -7.48 2.38
C ASP A 325 38.43 -7.46 3.91
N LYS A 326 38.87 -6.37 4.56
CA LYS A 326 38.72 -6.24 6.02
C LYS A 326 37.27 -6.00 6.41
N LEU A 327 36.53 -5.19 5.66
CA LEU A 327 35.11 -4.96 5.92
C LEU A 327 34.30 -6.26 5.81
N LYS A 328 34.62 -7.12 4.84
CA LYS A 328 34.04 -8.47 4.72
C LYS A 328 34.32 -9.35 5.94
N LEU A 329 35.56 -9.35 6.42
CA LEU A 329 35.92 -10.09 7.64
C LEU A 329 35.16 -9.58 8.87
N ILE A 330 35.03 -8.26 9.01
CA ILE A 330 34.25 -7.65 10.09
C ILE A 330 32.78 -8.04 9.97
N ALA A 331 32.20 -7.99 8.77
CA ALA A 331 30.82 -8.36 8.52
C ALA A 331 30.54 -9.83 8.89
N HIS A 332 31.42 -10.75 8.50
CA HIS A 332 31.35 -12.16 8.89
C HIS A 332 31.42 -12.34 10.41
N GLU A 333 32.41 -11.73 11.08
CA GLU A 333 32.56 -11.86 12.54
C GLU A 333 31.37 -11.24 13.29
N LEU A 334 30.82 -10.12 12.80
CA LEU A 334 29.61 -9.52 13.35
C LEU A 334 28.42 -10.47 13.21
N LEU A 335 28.18 -11.03 12.03
CA LEU A 335 27.08 -11.96 11.79
C LEU A 335 27.14 -13.15 12.76
N VAL A 336 28.30 -13.82 12.84
CA VAL A 336 28.49 -14.99 13.71
C VAL A 336 28.29 -14.60 15.18
N SER A 337 28.98 -13.55 15.63
CA SER A 337 28.94 -13.12 17.04
C SER A 337 27.54 -12.66 17.47
N LEU A 338 26.83 -11.94 16.61
CA LEU A 338 25.48 -11.46 16.91
C LEU A 338 24.49 -12.62 16.94
N ARG A 339 24.55 -13.56 15.99
CA ARG A 339 23.68 -14.73 15.96
C ARG A 339 23.82 -15.61 17.22
N GLU A 340 25.04 -15.77 17.74
CA GLU A 340 25.29 -16.51 18.99
C GLU A 340 24.76 -15.81 20.25
N ASN A 341 24.63 -14.48 20.22
CA ASN A 341 24.26 -13.68 21.40
C ASN A 341 22.83 -13.09 21.35
N VAL A 342 22.09 -13.30 20.26
CA VAL A 342 20.69 -12.87 20.13
C VAL A 342 19.80 -13.71 21.04
N SER A 343 19.07 -13.03 21.93
CA SER A 343 17.98 -13.61 22.71
C SER A 343 16.61 -13.21 22.14
N VAL A 344 15.56 -13.97 22.45
CA VAL A 344 14.18 -13.59 22.12
C VAL A 344 13.86 -12.21 22.68
N ASP A 345 13.29 -11.34 21.84
CA ASP A 345 12.94 -9.93 22.13
C ASP A 345 14.10 -9.04 22.60
N TRP A 346 15.35 -9.35 22.22
CA TRP A 346 16.51 -8.56 22.67
C TRP A 346 16.42 -7.07 22.31
N ALA A 347 15.77 -6.73 21.18
CA ALA A 347 15.62 -5.37 20.70
C ALA A 347 14.75 -4.49 21.62
N HIS A 348 13.81 -5.09 22.34
CA HIS A 348 12.91 -4.40 23.28
C HIS A 348 13.44 -4.39 24.73
N ARG A 349 14.59 -5.03 25.01
CA ARG A 349 15.19 -5.11 26.35
C ARG A 349 16.47 -4.30 26.42
N ASP A 350 16.46 -3.21 27.16
CA ASP A 350 17.59 -2.27 27.27
C ASP A 350 18.92 -2.97 27.64
N SER A 351 18.88 -3.91 28.58
CA SER A 351 20.08 -4.66 29.01
C SER A 351 20.62 -5.60 27.93
N ALA A 352 19.75 -6.20 27.12
CA ALA A 352 20.15 -7.06 26.00
C ALA A 352 20.72 -6.21 24.86
N ARG A 353 20.05 -5.12 24.50
CA ARG A 353 20.52 -4.15 23.50
C ARG A 353 21.85 -3.52 23.87
N ALA A 354 22.07 -3.18 25.14
CA ALA A 354 23.34 -2.66 25.63
C ALA A 354 24.49 -3.68 25.49
N ARG A 355 24.24 -4.97 25.80
CA ARG A 355 25.23 -6.04 25.60
C ARG A 355 25.61 -6.20 24.13
N MET A 356 24.63 -6.19 23.23
CA MET A 356 24.87 -6.25 21.78
C MET A 356 25.67 -5.05 21.30
N ARG A 357 25.37 -3.84 21.77
CA ARG A 357 26.13 -2.62 21.45
C ARG A 357 27.61 -2.75 21.86
N VAL A 358 27.88 -3.28 23.05
CA VAL A 358 29.25 -3.49 23.55
C VAL A 358 29.99 -4.53 22.71
N LEU A 359 29.31 -5.61 22.30
CA LEU A 359 29.86 -6.63 21.41
C LEU A 359 30.29 -6.03 20.05
N VAL A 360 29.38 -5.30 19.39
CA VAL A 360 29.67 -4.63 18.11
C VAL A 360 30.86 -3.68 18.26
N LYS A 361 30.85 -2.81 19.28
CA LYS A 361 31.97 -1.88 19.54
C LYS A 361 33.31 -2.59 19.73
N ARG A 362 33.32 -3.75 20.40
CA ARG A 362 34.53 -4.54 20.61
C ARG A 362 35.08 -5.08 19.29
N ILE A 363 34.21 -5.62 18.44
CA ILE A 363 34.59 -6.16 17.12
C ILE A 363 35.12 -5.04 16.23
N LEU A 364 34.42 -3.91 16.14
CA LEU A 364 34.89 -2.75 15.35
C LEU A 364 36.26 -2.25 15.81
N ARG A 365 36.51 -2.19 17.12
CA ARG A 365 37.83 -1.79 17.66
C ARG A 365 38.93 -2.80 17.36
N LYS A 366 38.63 -4.11 17.42
CA LYS A 366 39.58 -5.20 17.12
C LYS A 366 40.16 -5.06 15.71
N TYR A 367 39.33 -4.64 14.75
CA TYR A 367 39.75 -4.49 13.35
C TYR A 367 40.19 -3.07 12.96
N GLY A 368 40.20 -2.13 13.91
CA GLY A 368 40.65 -0.76 13.66
C GLY A 368 39.65 0.09 12.87
N TYR A 369 38.34 -0.16 13.03
CA TYR A 369 37.31 0.65 12.38
C TYR A 369 37.41 2.13 12.81
N PRO A 370 37.36 3.09 11.85
CA PRO A 370 37.55 4.51 12.13
C PRO A 370 36.61 5.04 13.24
N PRO A 371 37.11 5.87 14.17
CA PRO A 371 36.33 6.35 15.30
C PRO A 371 35.32 7.46 14.94
N ASP A 372 35.43 8.07 13.76
CA ASP A 372 34.64 9.23 13.31
C ASP A 372 33.13 8.94 13.24
N LEU A 373 32.74 7.83 12.60
CA LEU A 373 31.34 7.38 12.49
C LEU A 373 31.10 6.02 13.13
N GLN A 374 31.97 5.59 14.05
CA GLN A 374 31.85 4.30 14.73
C GLN A 374 30.51 4.15 15.46
N ASP A 375 30.01 5.19 16.12
CA ASP A 375 28.73 5.12 16.82
C ASP A 375 27.52 5.02 15.87
N ALA A 376 27.60 5.63 14.69
CA ALA A 376 26.59 5.49 13.63
C ALA A 376 26.61 4.06 13.06
N ALA A 377 27.77 3.54 12.69
CA ALA A 377 27.95 2.17 12.22
C ALA A 377 27.43 1.14 13.23
N VAL A 378 27.68 1.36 14.53
CA VAL A 378 27.12 0.51 15.60
C VAL A 378 25.59 0.53 15.61
N GLN A 379 24.97 1.70 15.41
CA GLN A 379 23.51 1.78 15.34
C GLN A 379 22.96 1.06 14.11
N THR A 380 23.55 1.27 12.94
CA THR A 380 23.16 0.61 11.68
C THR A 380 23.30 -0.92 11.79
N VAL A 381 24.41 -1.41 12.32
CA VAL A 381 24.64 -2.85 12.56
C VAL A 381 23.60 -3.44 13.53
N LEU A 382 23.21 -2.70 14.58
CA LEU A 382 22.19 -3.18 15.51
C LEU A 382 20.80 -3.21 14.87
N GLN A 383 20.44 -2.23 14.04
CA GLN A 383 19.19 -2.24 13.27
C GLN A 383 19.16 -3.42 12.29
N GLN A 384 20.28 -3.68 11.63
CA GLN A 384 20.45 -4.82 10.73
C GLN A 384 20.28 -6.16 11.48
N ALA A 385 20.88 -6.29 12.66
CA ALA A 385 20.71 -7.46 13.52
C ALA A 385 19.26 -7.63 14.01
N GLU A 386 18.56 -6.53 14.29
CA GLU A 386 17.15 -6.55 14.70
C GLU A 386 16.26 -7.09 13.58
N ALA A 387 16.45 -6.60 12.35
CA ALA A 387 15.72 -7.09 11.17
C ALA A 387 15.91 -8.61 10.95
N LEU A 388 17.15 -9.10 11.04
CA LEU A 388 17.48 -10.52 10.84
C LEU A 388 17.11 -11.42 12.04
N SER A 389 16.94 -10.87 13.24
CA SER A 389 16.65 -11.65 14.45
C SER A 389 15.35 -12.46 14.37
N SER A 390 14.38 -11.99 13.59
CA SER A 390 13.13 -12.69 13.29
C SER A 390 13.37 -14.02 12.55
N THR A 391 14.36 -14.05 11.66
CA THR A 391 14.77 -15.23 10.89
C THR A 391 15.64 -16.16 11.71
N TRP A 392 16.53 -15.62 12.56
CA TRP A 392 17.41 -16.42 13.41
C TRP A 392 16.66 -17.15 14.54
N SER A 393 15.51 -16.62 14.96
CA SER A 393 14.71 -17.19 16.06
C SER A 393 13.81 -18.37 15.64
N MET A 394 13.75 -18.69 14.34
CA MET A 394 13.03 -19.86 13.83
C MET A 394 13.96 -21.09 13.83
N PRO A 395 13.67 -22.15 14.60
CA PRO A 395 14.45 -23.38 14.49
C PRO A 395 14.22 -23.95 13.09
N LYS A 396 15.30 -24.26 12.36
CA LYS A 396 15.24 -25.07 11.13
C LYS A 396 14.40 -26.31 11.44
N SER A 397 13.20 -26.41 10.86
CA SER A 397 12.40 -27.63 10.95
C SER A 397 13.24 -28.76 10.36
N GLY A 398 13.68 -29.66 11.23
CA GLY A 398 14.55 -30.75 10.86
C GLY A 398 13.91 -31.61 9.78
N SER A 399 14.67 -31.87 8.72
CA SER A 399 14.48 -33.03 7.87
C SER A 399 14.52 -34.29 8.74
N ARG A 400 13.37 -34.74 9.22
CA ARG A 400 13.24 -36.14 9.63
C ARG A 400 13.22 -36.95 8.35
N GLY A 401 14.34 -37.59 8.07
CA GLY A 401 14.43 -38.64 7.07
C GLY A 401 13.33 -39.68 7.34
N ALA A 402 12.53 -39.94 6.32
CA ALA A 402 11.70 -41.13 6.27
C ALA A 402 12.64 -42.31 5.99
N ASN A 403 13.02 -43.01 7.06
CA ASN A 403 13.54 -44.37 7.00
C ASN A 403 12.53 -45.25 7.74
N SER A 404 11.58 -45.80 6.99
CA SER A 404 10.95 -47.12 7.18
C SER A 404 9.90 -47.32 6.08
#